data_AF-A0A537LK13-F1
#
_entry.id   AF-A0A537LK13-F1
#
_cell.length_a   1.000
_cell.length_b   1.000
_cell.length_c   1.000
_cell.angle_alpha   90.00
_cell.angle_beta   90.00
_cell.angle_gamma   90.00
#
_symmetry.space_group_name_H-M   'P 1'
#
loop_
_entity.id
_entity.type
_entity.pdbx_description
1 polymer ?
#
loop_
_entity_poly.entity_id
_entity_poly.type
_entity_poly.pdbx_seq_one_letter_code
_entity_poly.pdbx_strand_id
1 'polypeptide(L)'
;AQIAQAESAVRQARAQADQTAAALQQAEEQLAESRIAAPITGVVVKRSVDVGQSIIGGSGTGGTLVITLAQVDPLYAAVNVDEADIAGVRAGMPVRLTADALPNAVIRGKVDRVAAVA
;
A
#
# COMPACT_ATOMS: atom_id res chain seq x y z
N ALA A 1 31.09 -40.40 -25.82
CA ALA A 1 30.85 -40.59 -24.37
C ALA A 1 31.38 -39.41 -23.54
N GLN A 2 32.68 -39.07 -23.62
CA GLN A 2 33.27 -37.98 -22.83
C GLN A 2 32.64 -36.58 -23.07
N ILE A 3 32.26 -36.24 -24.31
CA ILE A 3 31.60 -34.95 -24.62
C ILE A 3 30.25 -34.82 -23.90
N ALA A 4 29.42 -35.87 -23.92
CA ALA A 4 28.13 -35.89 -23.23
C ALA A 4 28.27 -35.75 -21.71
N GLN A 5 29.32 -36.35 -21.13
CA GLN A 5 29.64 -36.21 -19.71
C GLN A 5 30.09 -34.78 -19.37
N ALA A 6 30.93 -34.17 -20.21
CA ALA A 6 31.36 -32.78 -20.06
C ALA A 6 30.16 -31.81 -20.18
N GLU A 7 29.26 -32.01 -21.15
CA GLU A 7 28.04 -31.22 -21.28
C GLU A 7 27.11 -31.35 -20.06
N SER A 8 26.97 -32.57 -19.51
CA SER A 8 26.19 -32.79 -18.29
C SER A 8 26.80 -32.08 -17.08
N ALA A 9 28.13 -32.11 -16.95
CA ALA A 9 28.83 -31.38 -15.90
C ALA A 9 28.64 -29.86 -16.02
N VAL A 10 28.69 -29.30 -17.24
CA VAL A 10 28.41 -27.89 -17.48
C VAL A 10 26.96 -27.54 -17.11
N ARG A 11 25.98 -28.38 -17.47
CA ARG A 11 24.57 -28.16 -17.09
C ARG A 11 24.37 -28.18 -15.57
N GLN A 12 25.01 -29.12 -14.86
CA GLN A 12 24.95 -29.19 -13.40
C GLN A 12 25.58 -27.96 -12.75
N ALA A 13 26.76 -27.54 -13.23
CA ALA A 13 27.43 -26.34 -12.72
C ALA A 13 26.58 -25.07 -12.93
N ARG A 14 25.90 -24.95 -14.08
CA ARG A 14 24.95 -23.85 -14.34
C ARG A 14 23.75 -23.90 -13.41
N ALA A 15 23.10 -25.06 -13.27
CA ALA A 15 21.97 -25.22 -12.37
C ALA A 15 22.36 -24.90 -10.91
N GLN A 16 23.57 -25.28 -10.48
CA GLN A 16 24.08 -24.95 -9.16
C GLN A 16 24.33 -23.44 -9.01
N ALA A 17 24.89 -22.80 -10.04
CA ALA A 17 25.07 -21.35 -10.05
C ALA A 17 23.72 -20.60 -9.98
N ASP A 18 22.72 -21.05 -10.73
CA ASP A 18 21.37 -20.48 -10.72
C ASP A 18 20.70 -20.65 -9.34
N GLN A 19 20.86 -21.81 -8.69
CA GLN A 19 20.38 -22.02 -7.32
C GLN A 19 21.05 -21.08 -6.32
N THR A 20 22.37 -20.94 -6.39
CA THR A 20 23.11 -20.02 -5.51
C THR A 20 22.72 -18.57 -5.77
N ALA A 21 22.49 -18.19 -7.03
CA ALA A 21 22.01 -16.86 -7.38
C ALA A 21 20.60 -16.58 -6.82
N ALA A 22 19.69 -17.55 -6.92
CA ALA A 22 18.36 -17.44 -6.33
C ALA A 22 18.41 -17.32 -4.79
N ALA A 23 19.29 -18.09 -4.14
CA ALA A 23 19.50 -17.98 -2.69
C ALA A 23 20.08 -16.63 -2.27
N LEU A 24 21.00 -16.07 -3.08
CA LEU A 24 21.52 -14.72 -2.86
C LEU A 24 20.41 -13.67 -2.98
N GLN A 25 19.61 -13.74 -4.05
CA GLN A 25 18.49 -12.82 -4.25
C GLN A 25 17.49 -12.90 -3.08
N GLN A 26 17.17 -14.11 -2.62
CA GLN A 26 16.27 -14.29 -1.48
C GLN A 26 16.84 -13.67 -0.19
N ALA A 27 18.15 -13.79 0.05
CA ALA A 27 18.80 -13.17 1.20
C ALA A 27 18.82 -11.63 1.11
N GLU A 28 19.02 -11.09 -0.09
CA GLU A 28 18.95 -9.65 -0.36
C GLU A 28 17.53 -9.10 -0.14
N GLU A 29 16.50 -9.83 -0.57
CA GLU A 29 15.10 -9.48 -0.32
C GLU A 29 14.77 -9.46 1.18
N GLN A 30 15.20 -10.47 1.95
CA GLN A 30 15.03 -10.49 3.41
C GLN A 30 15.73 -9.32 4.11
N LEU A 31 16.92 -8.93 3.62
CA LEU A 31 17.63 -7.77 4.13
C LEU A 31 16.88 -6.46 3.79
N ALA A 32 16.33 -6.36 2.58
CA ALA A 32 15.51 -5.22 2.19
C ALA A 32 14.23 -5.11 3.04
N GLU A 33 13.59 -6.23 3.36
CA GLU A 33 12.42 -6.29 4.24
C GLU A 33 12.70 -5.84 5.68
N SER A 34 13.97 -5.89 6.12
CA SER A 34 14.37 -5.36 7.44
C SER A 34 14.22 -3.84 7.53
N ARG A 35 14.12 -3.15 6.40
CA ARG A 35 13.90 -1.70 6.32
C ARG A 35 12.47 -1.42 5.84
N ILE A 36 11.60 -1.10 6.79
CA ILE A 36 10.21 -0.74 6.51
C ILE A 36 10.17 0.65 5.86
N ALA A 37 9.82 0.70 4.57
CA ALA A 37 9.58 1.93 3.83
C ALA A 37 8.08 2.23 3.69
N ALA A 38 7.73 3.51 3.58
CA ALA A 38 6.34 3.91 3.34
C ALA A 38 5.94 3.56 1.88
N PRO A 39 4.82 2.86 1.66
CA PRO A 39 4.35 2.53 0.31
C PRO A 39 3.72 3.73 -0.41
N ILE A 40 3.31 4.75 0.35
CA ILE A 40 2.64 5.95 -0.16
C ILE A 40 3.24 7.20 0.49
N THR A 41 3.17 8.32 -0.23
CA THR A 41 3.43 9.64 0.34
C THR A 41 2.23 10.07 1.20
N GLY A 42 2.50 10.55 2.41
CA GLY A 42 1.45 10.98 3.33
C GLY A 42 2.03 11.43 4.66
N VAL A 43 1.15 11.54 5.65
CA VAL A 43 1.49 11.95 7.01
C VAL A 43 1.34 10.77 7.96
N VAL A 44 2.26 10.63 8.91
CA VAL A 44 2.16 9.64 9.99
C VAL A 44 1.06 10.10 10.96
N VAL A 45 -0.06 9.38 10.97
CA VAL A 45 -1.19 9.65 11.87
C VAL A 45 -0.96 9.05 13.24
N LYS A 46 -0.41 7.82 13.25
CA LYS A 46 -0.19 7.09 14.49
C LYS A 46 1.04 6.21 14.38
N ARG A 47 1.83 6.21 15.43
CA ARG A 47 2.89 5.23 15.67
C ARG A 47 2.40 4.26 16.75
N SER A 48 2.35 2.98 16.43
CA SER A 48 1.76 1.95 17.27
C SER A 48 2.80 1.06 17.97
N VAL A 49 4.09 1.25 17.67
CA VAL A 49 5.20 0.52 18.31
C VAL A 49 6.34 1.46 18.68
N ASP A 50 7.02 1.14 19.78
CA ASP A 50 8.18 1.89 20.25
C ASP A 50 9.50 1.23 19.90
N VAL A 51 10.58 2.02 19.95
CA VAL A 51 11.93 1.49 19.66
C VAL A 51 12.27 0.45 20.73
N GLY A 52 12.72 -0.73 20.31
CA GLY A 52 13.07 -1.83 21.19
C GLY A 52 11.93 -2.82 21.46
N GLN A 53 10.72 -2.54 20.97
CA GLN A 53 9.63 -3.51 21.02
C GLN A 53 9.82 -4.60 19.96
N SER A 54 9.63 -5.86 20.35
CA SER A 54 9.62 -6.98 19.39
C SER A 54 8.34 -6.94 18.56
N ILE A 55 8.49 -7.01 17.25
CA ILE A 55 7.38 -7.05 16.28
C ILE A 55 7.38 -8.41 15.56
N ILE A 56 6.20 -8.81 15.11
CA ILE A 56 6.03 -10.00 14.27
C ILE A 56 5.80 -9.51 12.84
N GLY A 57 6.64 -9.99 11.91
CA GLY A 57 6.50 -9.72 10.49
C GLY A 57 5.14 -10.20 9.98
N GLY A 58 4.46 -9.36 9.20
CA GLY A 58 3.13 -9.64 8.68
C GLY A 58 3.16 -10.52 7.43
N SER A 59 3.48 -11.80 7.57
CA SER A 59 3.31 -12.79 6.50
C SER A 59 2.11 -13.69 6.82
N GLY A 60 0.99 -13.47 6.12
CA GLY A 60 -0.23 -14.29 6.22
C GLY A 60 -1.32 -13.71 7.12
N THR A 61 -1.39 -14.14 8.38
CA THR A 61 -2.59 -14.03 9.26
C THR A 61 -2.47 -13.05 10.43
N GLY A 62 -1.44 -12.21 10.44
CA GLY A 62 -1.26 -11.21 11.49
C GLY A 62 0.15 -10.63 11.47
N GLY A 63 0.24 -9.31 11.55
CA GLY A 63 1.48 -8.58 11.72
C GLY A 63 1.28 -7.48 12.74
N THR A 64 2.35 -7.06 13.39
CA THR A 64 2.26 -5.92 14.31
C THR A 64 2.11 -4.64 13.49
N LEU A 65 1.02 -3.90 13.71
CA LEU A 65 0.86 -2.57 13.11
C LEU A 65 1.93 -1.64 13.67
N VAL A 66 2.86 -1.21 12.82
CA VAL A 66 3.98 -0.33 13.22
C VAL A 66 3.57 1.14 13.13
N ILE A 67 3.08 1.56 11.96
CA ILE A 67 2.73 2.95 11.64
C ILE A 67 1.41 2.97 10.85
N THR A 68 0.55 3.93 11.15
CA THR A 68 -0.60 4.30 10.33
C THR A 68 -0.27 5.57 9.55
N LEU A 69 -0.27 5.47 8.22
CA LEU A 69 -0.08 6.59 7.30
C LEU A 69 -1.43 7.02 6.74
N ALA A 70 -1.65 8.32 6.63
CA ALA A 70 -2.78 8.86 5.88
C ALA A 70 -2.26 9.75 4.75
N GLN A 71 -2.78 9.51 3.55
CA GLN A 71 -2.64 10.41 2.42
C GLN A 71 -3.66 11.53 2.59
N VAL A 72 -3.17 12.77 2.70
CA VAL A 72 -4.00 13.97 2.92
C VAL A 72 -4.38 14.69 1.62
N ASP A 73 -3.79 14.27 0.50
CA ASP A 73 -4.05 14.83 -0.83
C ASP A 73 -4.16 13.69 -1.86
N PRO A 74 -5.31 13.49 -2.52
CA PRO A 74 -6.55 14.27 -2.40
C PRO A 74 -7.36 13.94 -1.14
N LEU A 75 -8.04 14.95 -0.58
CA LEU A 75 -8.97 14.77 0.54
C LEU A 75 -10.35 14.32 0.03
N TYR A 76 -10.88 13.25 0.61
CA TYR A 76 -12.23 12.76 0.35
C TYR A 76 -13.17 13.12 1.50
N ALA A 77 -14.38 13.58 1.16
CA ALA A 77 -15.45 13.82 2.11
C ALA A 77 -16.63 12.89 1.79
N ALA A 78 -17.06 12.11 2.78
CA ALA A 78 -18.28 11.32 2.69
C ALA A 78 -19.47 12.18 3.13
N VAL A 79 -20.47 12.31 2.26
CA VAL A 79 -21.69 13.08 2.53
C VAL A 79 -22.87 12.14 2.32
N ASN A 80 -23.73 12.06 3.33
CA ASN A 80 -24.98 11.33 3.23
C ASN A 80 -26.02 12.22 2.55
N VAL A 81 -26.74 11.66 1.58
CA VAL A 81 -27.80 12.32 0.83
C VAL A 81 -29.04 11.46 0.93
N ASP A 82 -30.20 12.09 1.12
CA ASP A 82 -31.47 11.38 1.21
C ASP A 82 -31.82 10.70 -0.13
N GLU A 83 -32.49 9.55 -0.05
CA GLU A 83 -32.85 8.74 -1.22
C GLU A 83 -33.74 9.52 -2.21
N ALA A 84 -34.56 10.45 -1.71
CA ALA A 84 -35.38 11.31 -2.57
C ALA A 84 -34.53 12.25 -3.45
N ASP A 85 -33.36 12.69 -2.94
CA ASP A 85 -32.51 13.69 -3.59
C ASP A 85 -31.36 13.08 -4.40
N ILE A 86 -31.06 11.79 -4.18
CA ILE A 86 -29.94 11.12 -4.85
C ILE A 86 -30.08 11.06 -6.37
N ALA A 87 -31.32 11.11 -6.89
CA ALA A 87 -31.62 11.05 -8.32
C ALA A 87 -30.97 12.20 -9.12
N GLY A 88 -30.72 13.34 -8.48
CA GLY A 88 -30.08 14.51 -9.09
C GLY A 88 -28.55 14.49 -9.05
N VAL A 89 -27.93 13.58 -8.29
CA VAL A 89 -26.48 13.59 -8.03
C VAL A 89 -25.76 12.64 -8.99
N ARG A 90 -24.71 13.14 -9.64
CA ARG A 90 -23.89 12.36 -10.59
C ARG A 90 -22.41 12.61 -10.36
N ALA A 91 -21.59 11.60 -10.67
CA ALA A 91 -20.14 11.74 -10.69
C ALA A 91 -19.71 12.88 -11.62
N GLY A 92 -18.69 13.64 -11.21
CA GLY A 92 -18.17 14.80 -11.93
C GLY A 92 -18.89 16.13 -11.65
N MET A 93 -20.02 16.14 -10.94
CA MET A 93 -20.70 17.39 -10.58
C MET A 93 -19.81 18.25 -9.67
N PRO A 94 -19.70 19.57 -9.92
CA PRO A 94 -18.94 20.47 -9.08
C PRO A 94 -19.63 20.63 -7.73
N VAL A 95 -18.85 20.58 -6.65
CA VAL A 95 -19.35 20.75 -5.28
C VAL A 95 -18.57 21.84 -4.56
N ARG A 96 -19.23 22.50 -3.62
CA ARG A 96 -18.59 23.41 -2.67
C ARG A 96 -18.78 22.84 -1.27
N LEU A 97 -17.67 22.56 -0.61
CA LEU A 97 -17.65 22.12 0.78
C LEU A 97 -17.32 23.32 1.66
N THR A 98 -18.10 23.49 2.72
CA THR A 98 -17.84 24.43 3.81
C THR A 98 -17.81 23.63 5.09
N ALA A 99 -16.85 23.92 5.97
CA ALA A 99 -16.75 23.29 7.28
C ALA A 99 -16.93 24.36 8.36
N ASP A 100 -17.67 24.04 9.42
CA ASP A 100 -17.90 24.99 10.52
C ASP A 100 -16.59 25.41 11.21
N ALA A 101 -15.59 24.51 11.20
CA ALA A 101 -14.24 24.80 11.68
C ALA A 101 -13.49 25.84 10.82
N LEU A 102 -13.94 26.11 9.59
CA LEU A 102 -13.32 26.99 8.61
C LEU A 102 -14.38 27.86 7.89
N PRO A 103 -15.04 28.80 8.61
CA PRO A 103 -16.20 29.53 8.09
C PRO A 103 -15.90 30.41 6.86
N ASN A 104 -14.64 30.80 6.66
CA ASN A 104 -14.22 31.63 5.53
C ASN A 104 -13.59 30.82 4.38
N ALA A 105 -13.47 29.49 4.51
CA ALA A 105 -12.87 28.65 3.48
C ALA A 105 -13.95 27.87 2.73
N VAL A 106 -14.04 28.11 1.42
CA VAL A 106 -14.86 27.31 0.51
C VAL A 106 -13.94 26.36 -0.25
N ILE A 107 -14.04 25.07 0.05
CA ILE A 107 -13.30 24.02 -0.64
C ILE A 107 -14.09 23.64 -1.89
N ARG A 108 -13.46 23.78 -3.06
CA ARG A 108 -14.07 23.36 -4.33
C ARG A 108 -13.65 21.93 -4.64
N GLY A 109 -14.61 21.10 -4.99
CA GLY A 109 -14.37 19.71 -5.35
C GLY A 109 -15.30 19.24 -6.45
N LYS A 110 -15.26 17.93 -6.71
CA LYS A 110 -16.18 17.24 -7.61
C LYS A 110 -16.72 15.98 -6.93
N VAL A 111 -17.92 15.55 -7.31
CA VAL A 111 -18.43 14.24 -6.90
C VAL A 111 -17.55 13.17 -7.54
N ASP A 112 -16.88 12.36 -6.72
CA ASP A 112 -16.07 11.24 -7.20
C ASP A 112 -16.96 10.03 -7.55
N ARG A 113 -17.68 9.53 -6.55
CA ARG A 113 -18.57 8.38 -6.71
C ARG A 113 -19.81 8.51 -5.84
N VAL A 114 -20.93 8.01 -6.36
CA VAL A 114 -22.17 7.80 -5.61
C VAL A 114 -22.26 6.32 -5.26
N ALA A 115 -22.39 6.00 -3.98
CA ALA A 115 -22.53 4.63 -3.48
C ALA A 115 -23.73 4.55 -2.54
N ALA A 116 -24.51 3.49 -2.66
CA ALA A 116 -25.54 3.18 -1.67
C ALA A 116 -24.86 2.70 -0.38
N VAL A 117 -25.26 3.27 0.76
CA VAL A 117 -24.88 2.74 2.06
C VAL A 117 -25.81 1.58 2.36
N ALA A 118 -25.25 0.37 2.52
CA ALA A 118 -25.99 -0.84 2.90
C ALA A 118 -26.12 -0.94 4.42
#